data_AF-A0A932B0E2-F1
#
_entry.id   AF-A0A932B0E2-F1
#
_cell.length_a   1.000
_cell.length_b   1.000
_cell.length_c   1.000
_cell.angle_alpha   90.00
_cell.angle_beta   90.00
_cell.angle_gamma   90.00
#
_symmetry.space_group_name_H-M   'P 1'
#
loop_
_entity.id
_entity.type
_entity.pdbx_description
1 polymer ?
#
loop_
_entity_poly.entity_id
_entity_poly.type
_entity_poly.pdbx_seq_one_letter_code
_entity_poly.pdbx_strand_id
1 'polypeptide(L)' 'MNRTAIAVVIAVLAVATAVLGYQLYQERHKTTGVEISIGDRGISIEKK' A
#
# COMPACT_ATOMS: atom_id res chain seq x y z
N MET A 1 -10.39 -32.63 -10.41
CA MET A 1 -9.77 -31.35 -10.00
C MET A 1 -8.33 -31.35 -10.49
N ASN A 2 -8.01 -30.51 -11.48
CA ASN A 2 -6.66 -30.47 -12.05
C ASN A 2 -5.75 -29.63 -11.15
N ARG A 3 -4.66 -30.21 -10.64
CA ARG A 3 -3.72 -29.54 -9.71
C ARG A 3 -3.18 -28.23 -10.31
N THR A 4 -3.03 -28.19 -11.63
CA THR A 4 -2.60 -27.00 -12.39
C THR A 4 -3.62 -25.85 -12.30
N ALA A 5 -4.92 -26.15 -12.35
CA ALA A 5 -5.95 -25.11 -12.28
C ALA A 5 -5.95 -24.42 -10.90
N ILE A 6 -5.77 -25.20 -9.83
CA ILE A 6 -5.66 -24.65 -8.46
C ILE A 6 -4.40 -23.80 -8.32
N ALA A 7 -3.26 -24.26 -8.85
CA ALA A 7 -2.02 -23.51 -8.81
C ALA A 7 -2.13 -22.16 -9.54
N VAL A 8 -2.79 -22.12 -10.71
CA VAL A 8 -3.06 -20.88 -11.46
C VAL A 8 -3.94 -19.93 -10.67
N VAL A 9 -5.01 -20.43 -10.05
CA VAL A 9 -5.90 -19.60 -9.22
C VAL A 9 -5.14 -18.98 -8.05
N ILE A 10 -4.29 -19.75 -7.36
CA ILE A 10 -3.46 -19.24 -6.25
C ILE A 10 -2.49 -18.16 -6.75
N ALA A 11 -1.84 -18.39 -7.89
CA ALA A 11 -0.91 -17.41 -8.46
C ALA A 11 -1.62 -16.08 -8.79
N VAL A 12 -2.81 -16.16 -9.40
CA VAL A 12 -3.62 -14.97 -9.70
C VAL A 12 -4.03 -14.23 -8.43
N LEU A 13 -4.47 -14.94 -7.40
CA LEU A 13 -4.84 -14.36 -6.11
C LEU A 13 -3.65 -13.69 -5.41
N ALA A 14 -2.47 -14.29 -5.47
CA ALA A 14 -1.26 -13.72 -4.89
C ALA A 14 -0.88 -12.39 -5.56
N VAL A 15 -0.91 -12.33 -6.90
CA VAL A 15 -0.63 -11.09 -7.65
C VAL A 15 -1.68 -10.02 -7.35
N ALA A 16 -2.97 -10.37 -7.36
CA ALA A 16 -4.04 -9.43 -7.05
C ALA A 16 -3.89 -8.84 -5.64
N THR A 17 -3.56 -9.68 -4.65
CA THR A 17 -3.34 -9.25 -3.26
C THR A 17 -2.13 -8.34 -3.14
N ALA A 18 -1.03 -8.64 -3.84
CA ALA A 18 0.16 -7.79 -3.85
C ALA A 18 -0.12 -6.40 -4.44
N VAL A 19 -0.86 -6.33 -5.56
CA VAL A 19 -1.22 -5.06 -6.20
C VAL A 19 -2.17 -4.24 -5.33
N LEU A 20 -3.22 -4.86 -4.78
CA LEU A 20 -4.15 -4.17 -3.88
C LEU A 20 -3.48 -3.74 -2.58
N GLY A 21 -2.63 -4.58 -2.01
CA GLY A 21 -1.84 -4.25 -0.84
C GLY A 21 -0.87 -3.10 -1.10
N TYR A 22 -0.22 -3.06 -2.27
CA TYR A 22 0.66 -1.96 -2.66
C TYR A 22 -0.11 -0.66 -2.87
N GLN A 23 -1.24 -0.69 -3.57
CA GLN A 23 -2.09 0.49 -3.74
C GLN A 23 -2.60 1.01 -2.38
N LEU A 24 -3.09 0.10 -1.52
CA LEU A 24 -3.54 0.46 -0.18
C LEU A 24 -2.39 1.01 0.66
N TYR A 25 -1.20 0.43 0.59
CA TYR A 25 -0.01 0.94 1.28
C TYR A 25 0.35 2.32 0.77
N GLN A 26 0.38 2.53 -0.54
CA GLN A 26 0.70 3.83 -1.13
C GLN A 26 -0.35 4.88 -0.73
N GLU A 27 -1.63 4.53 -0.74
CA GLU A 27 -2.73 5.42 -0.37
C GLU A 27 -2.69 5.74 1.12
N ARG A 28 -2.44 4.75 1.98
CA ARG A 28 -2.19 4.96 3.41
C ARG A 28 -0.95 5.79 3.65
N HIS A 29 0.12 5.63 2.87
CA HIS A 29 1.32 6.46 3.00
C HIS A 29 1.10 7.88 2.48
N LYS A 30 0.22 8.07 1.49
CA LYS A 30 -0.20 9.39 1.02
C LYS A 30 -1.11 10.10 2.04
N THR A 31 -2.01 9.39 2.72
CA THR A 31 -2.89 9.96 3.76
C THR A 31 -2.26 10.04 5.15
N THR A 32 -1.28 9.17 5.43
CA THR A 32 -0.38 9.24 6.61
C THR A 32 0.88 10.04 6.27
N GLY A 33 0.79 10.88 5.24
CA GLY A 33 1.67 12.01 5.08
C GLY A 33 1.40 12.96 6.23
N VAL A 34 2.10 12.75 7.35
CA VAL A 34 2.53 13.91 8.12
C VAL A 34 3.19 14.82 7.10
N GLU A 35 2.60 15.98 6.85
CA GLU A 35 3.20 17.03 6.05
C GLU A 35 4.41 17.54 6.83
N ILE A 36 5.53 16.80 6.77
CA ILE A 36 6.79 17.23 7.36
C ILE A 36 7.35 18.28 6.40
N SER A 37 6.75 19.45 6.44
CA SER A 37 7.30 20.66 5.84
C SER A 37 8.51 21.04 6.67
N ILE A 38 9.69 20.59 6.25
CA ILE A 38 10.99 21.06 6.78
C ILE A 38 11.20 22.44 6.17
N GLY A 39 10.44 23.42 6.67
CA GLY A 39 10.79 24.83 6.58
C GLY A 39 11.77 25.16 7.69
N ASP A 40 12.54 26.24 7.52
CA ASP A 40 13.64 26.73 8.38
C ASP A 40 13.30 26.95 9.89
N ARG A 41 12.10 26.57 10.36
CA ARG A 41 11.57 26.85 11.70
C ARG A 41 11.02 25.65 12.48
N GLY A 42 11.32 24.41 12.09
CA GLY A 42 11.06 23.21 12.91
C GLY A 42 9.77 22.46 12.58
N ILE A 43 9.72 21.20 13.02
CA ILE A 43 8.75 20.17 12.62
C ILE A 43 7.36 20.48 13.21
N SER A 44 6.40 20.87 12.36
CA SER A 44 4.98 20.93 12.73
C SER A 44 4.24 19.70 12.17
N ILE A 45 3.71 18.88 13.08
CA ILE A 45 2.88 17.71 12.75
C ILE A 45 1.43 18.15 12.92
N GLU A 46 0.81 18.61 11.84
CA GLU A 46 -0.63 18.92 11.85
C GLU A 46 -1.41 17.66 11.48
N LYS A 47 -2.26 17.18 12.40
CA LYS A 47 -3.10 16.00 12.23
C LYS A 47 -4.53 16.47 12.02
N LYS A 48 -5.11 16.21 10.85
CA LYS A 48 -6.54 16.42 10.59
C LYS A 48 -7.39 15.28 11.17
#